data_AF-A0A7K1CSR2-F1
#
_entry.id   AF-A0A7K1CSR2-F1
#
_cell.length_a   1.000
_cell.length_b   1.000
_cell.length_c   1.000
_cell.angle_alpha   90.00
_cell.angle_beta   90.00
_cell.angle_gamma   90.00
#
_symmetry.space_group_name_H-M   'P 1'
#
loop_
_entity.id
_entity.type
_entity.pdbx_description
1 polymer ?
#
loop_
_entity_poly.entity_id
_entity_poly.type
_entity_poly.pdbx_seq_one_letter_code
_entity_poly.pdbx_strand_id
1 'polypeptide(L)'
;MNRRRTMLTLTAAGVLVATLAACGGGGSSSSTDVSTTTAAGDIAPGVLYPLTGLAVTDPIAAGRPALAVKIDNHPIARPQTGLNKADIVFEENVEGITRFIAVF
;
A
#
# COMPACT_ATOMS: atom_id res chain seq x y z
N MET A 1 48.47 41.68 8.30
CA MET A 1 47.24 41.16 7.65
C MET A 1 47.55 39.77 7.09
N ASN A 2 46.82 38.68 7.26
CA ASN A 2 45.65 38.32 8.06
C ASN A 2 45.87 36.86 8.52
N ARG A 3 46.08 36.67 9.82
CA ARG A 3 45.88 35.41 10.56
C ARG A 3 44.52 35.54 11.25
N ARG A 4 43.75 34.45 11.40
CA ARG A 4 42.42 34.28 12.06
C ARG A 4 41.43 33.74 11.02
N ARG A 5 40.83 32.56 11.10
CA ARG A 5 40.35 31.80 12.26
C ARG A 5 40.32 30.30 11.93
N THR A 6 41.34 29.57 12.36
CA THR A 6 41.25 28.12 12.57
C THR A 6 41.16 27.94 14.07
N MET A 7 39.94 27.97 14.64
CA MET A 7 39.63 27.59 16.02
C MET A 7 38.16 27.93 16.32
N LEU A 8 37.30 26.93 16.42
CA LEU A 8 36.38 26.77 17.55
C LEU A 8 35.69 25.39 17.47
N THR A 9 36.26 24.44 18.20
CA THR A 9 35.64 23.15 18.57
C THR A 9 34.84 23.32 19.87
N LEU A 10 33.72 22.58 19.96
CA LEU A 10 33.01 22.10 21.17
C LEU A 10 32.25 23.10 22.06
N THR A 11 30.94 22.86 22.20
CA THR A 11 30.03 22.99 23.39
C THR A 11 28.59 23.13 22.86
N ALA A 12 27.51 22.56 23.38
CA ALA A 12 27.22 21.70 24.51
C ALA A 12 25.88 20.99 24.24
N ALA A 13 25.71 19.78 24.79
CA ALA A 13 24.42 19.13 24.93
C ALA A 13 23.55 19.85 25.97
N GLY A 14 22.23 19.88 25.77
CA GLY A 14 21.25 20.05 26.84
C GLY A 14 20.26 21.20 26.69
N VAL A 15 18.98 20.82 26.62
CA VAL A 15 17.82 21.54 27.15
C VAL A 15 17.31 22.75 26.35
N LEU A 16 16.23 22.52 25.59
CA LEU A 16 15.12 23.49 25.51
C LEU A 16 13.78 22.73 25.37
N VAL A 17 13.37 22.14 26.49
CA VAL A 17 11.98 21.77 26.77
C VAL A 17 11.20 23.06 27.09
N ALA A 18 9.95 23.11 26.64
CA ALA A 18 8.85 24.01 27.03
C ALA A 18 8.75 25.41 26.41
N THR A 19 7.78 25.57 25.49
CA THR A 19 6.78 26.66 25.47
C THR A 19 5.56 26.15 24.66
N LEU A 20 4.57 25.54 25.31
CA LEU A 20 3.33 26.13 25.85
C LEU A 20 2.40 26.79 24.81
N ALA A 21 1.22 26.18 24.70
CA ALA A 21 -0.09 26.83 24.69
C ALA A 21 -0.46 27.70 23.47
N ALA A 22 -1.11 27.07 22.50
CA ALA A 22 -2.13 27.71 21.68
C ALA A 22 -3.42 26.87 21.73
N CYS A 23 -4.08 26.87 22.90
CA CYS A 23 -5.49 26.54 23.03
C CYS A 23 -6.24 27.87 23.13
N GLY A 24 -6.90 28.25 22.04
CA GLY A 24 -7.78 29.42 21.95
C GLY A 24 -9.01 29.03 21.14
N GLY A 25 -10.14 28.89 21.83
CA GLY A 25 -11.38 28.32 21.31
C GLY A 25 -12.16 29.26 20.37
N GLY A 26 -12.90 28.63 19.47
CA GLY A 26 -13.95 29.22 18.65
C GLY A 26 -14.69 28.09 17.93
N GLY A 27 -15.91 27.78 18.38
CA GLY A 27 -16.59 26.52 18.05
C GLY A 27 -17.13 26.40 16.62
N SER A 28 -17.23 25.16 16.16
CA SER A 28 -18.36 24.63 15.38
C SER A 28 -18.24 23.13 15.21
N SER A 29 -19.39 22.45 15.34
CA SER A 29 -19.72 21.12 14.82
C SER A 29 -18.90 19.90 15.31
N SER A 30 -19.59 19.12 16.14
CA SER A 30 -19.44 17.66 16.33
C SER A 30 -18.89 16.91 15.10
N SER A 31 -17.82 16.15 15.29
CA SER A 31 -17.73 14.79 14.76
C SER A 31 -17.01 13.90 15.77
N THR A 32 -17.79 13.08 16.46
CA THR A 32 -17.27 11.86 17.07
C THR A 32 -16.76 10.98 15.92
N ASP A 33 -15.44 10.96 15.71
CA ASP A 33 -14.83 9.94 14.86
C ASP A 33 -14.96 8.60 15.57
N VAL A 34 -16.07 7.93 15.28
CA VAL A 34 -16.24 6.51 15.52
C VAL A 34 -15.17 5.84 14.66
N SER A 35 -14.11 5.36 15.31
CA SER A 35 -13.28 4.30 14.75
C SER A 35 -14.18 3.09 14.52
N THR A 36 -14.76 3.01 13.33
CA THR A 36 -15.37 1.80 12.81
C THR A 36 -14.23 0.84 12.53
N THR A 37 -13.89 0.01 13.52
CA THR A 37 -13.30 -1.29 13.24
C THR A 37 -14.30 -2.00 12.34
N THR A 38 -14.05 -2.04 11.04
CA THR A 38 -14.73 -2.96 10.13
C THR A 38 -14.34 -4.36 10.57
N ALA A 39 -15.08 -4.88 11.56
CA ALA A 39 -15.20 -6.31 11.75
C ALA A 39 -15.52 -6.90 10.38
N ALA A 40 -14.84 -8.00 10.02
CA ALA A 40 -15.21 -8.79 8.86
C ALA A 40 -16.71 -9.03 8.92
N GLY A 41 -17.45 -8.29 8.09
CA GLY A 41 -18.89 -8.40 8.03
C GLY A 41 -19.19 -9.84 7.69
N ASP A 42 -20.02 -10.47 8.51
CA ASP A 42 -20.67 -11.73 8.19
C ASP A 42 -21.32 -11.57 6.81
N ILE A 43 -20.64 -12.03 5.76
CA ILE A 43 -21.16 -11.99 4.40
C ILE A 43 -22.30 -12.99 4.42
N ALA A 44 -23.54 -12.49 4.56
CA ALA A 44 -24.73 -13.27 4.25
C ALA A 44 -24.45 -14.02 2.93
N PRO A 45 -24.68 -15.34 2.84
CA PRO A 45 -24.09 -16.18 1.79
C PRO A 45 -24.62 -15.81 0.40
N GLY A 46 -24.00 -14.81 -0.21
CA GLY A 46 -24.11 -14.47 -1.61
C GLY A 46 -23.08 -15.24 -2.42
N VAL A 47 -23.30 -15.38 -3.72
CA VAL A 47 -22.30 -15.97 -4.62
C VAL A 47 -21.10 -15.02 -4.70
N LEU A 48 -19.91 -15.54 -4.43
CA LEU A 48 -18.64 -14.80 -4.45
C LEU A 48 -17.78 -15.25 -5.64
N TYR A 49 -16.96 -14.34 -6.15
CA TYR A 49 -15.90 -14.70 -7.09
C TYR A 49 -14.88 -15.60 -6.38
N PRO A 50 -14.49 -16.74 -6.97
CA PRO A 50 -13.71 -17.76 -6.29
C PRO A 50 -12.28 -17.33 -5.94
N LEU A 51 -11.67 -16.45 -6.73
CA LEU A 51 -10.27 -16.04 -6.56
C LEU A 51 -10.10 -14.79 -5.68
N THR A 52 -11.13 -13.95 -5.59
CA THR A 52 -11.06 -12.66 -4.88
C THR A 52 -11.93 -12.61 -3.62
N GLY A 53 -12.93 -13.49 -3.51
CA GLY A 53 -13.92 -13.47 -2.43
C GLY A 53 -14.88 -12.27 -2.49
N LEU A 54 -14.84 -11.47 -3.56
CA LEU A 54 -15.75 -10.34 -3.75
C LEU A 54 -17.13 -10.81 -4.19
N ALA A 55 -18.17 -10.04 -3.89
CA ALA A 55 -19.52 -10.34 -4.35
C ALA A 55 -19.58 -10.37 -5.89
N VAL A 56 -20.27 -11.36 -6.45
CA VAL A 56 -20.46 -11.46 -7.91
C VAL A 56 -21.26 -10.26 -8.42
N THR A 57 -20.64 -9.49 -9.30
CA THR A 57 -21.24 -8.32 -9.97
C THR A 57 -21.67 -8.63 -11.41
N ASP A 58 -21.03 -9.62 -12.05
CA ASP A 58 -21.33 -10.10 -13.39
C ASP A 58 -21.36 -11.65 -13.37
N PRO A 59 -22.55 -12.27 -13.44
CA PRO A 59 -22.68 -13.73 -13.45
C PRO A 59 -22.00 -14.43 -14.63
N ILE A 60 -21.89 -13.76 -15.79
CA ILE A 60 -21.21 -14.34 -16.96
C ILE A 60 -19.71 -14.35 -16.71
N ALA A 61 -19.14 -13.27 -16.17
CA ALA A 61 -17.73 -13.23 -15.79
C ALA A 61 -17.40 -14.25 -14.69
N ALA A 62 -18.28 -14.42 -13.70
CA ALA A 62 -18.09 -15.39 -12.62
C ALA A 62 -18.06 -16.86 -13.10
N GLY A 63 -18.67 -17.15 -14.26
CA GLY A 63 -18.64 -18.47 -14.88
C GLY A 63 -17.43 -18.72 -15.80
N ARG A 64 -16.52 -17.75 -15.98
CA ARG A 64 -15.36 -17.91 -16.85
C ARG A 64 -14.30 -18.80 -16.18
N PRO A 65 -13.62 -19.68 -16.94
CA PRO A 65 -12.49 -20.42 -16.40
C PRO A 65 -11.35 -19.45 -16.07
N ALA A 66 -10.66 -19.71 -14.97
CA ALA A 66 -9.47 -18.96 -14.60
C ALA A 66 -8.37 -19.16 -15.66
N LEU A 67 -7.73 -18.08 -16.11
CA LEU A 67 -6.64 -18.13 -17.08
C LEU A 67 -5.32 -17.76 -16.39
N ALA A 68 -4.41 -18.73 -16.29
CA ALA A 68 -3.06 -18.50 -15.79
C ALA A 68 -2.10 -18.20 -16.95
N VAL A 69 -1.53 -16.99 -16.96
CA VAL A 69 -0.59 -16.53 -17.99
C VAL A 69 0.79 -16.37 -17.38
N LYS A 70 1.79 -17.10 -17.89
CA LYS A 70 3.19 -16.89 -17.52
C LYS A 70 3.78 -15.73 -18.31
N ILE A 71 4.32 -14.74 -17.62
CA ILE A 71 4.76 -13.47 -18.18
C ILE A 71 6.23 -13.25 -17.82
N ASP A 72 7.03 -12.82 -18.79
CA ASP A 72 8.43 -12.48 -18.57
C ASP A 72 8.58 -11.29 -17.60
N ASN A 73 9.58 -11.37 -16.72
CA ASN A 73 9.96 -10.27 -15.82
C ASN A 73 11.42 -9.85 -15.98
N HIS A 74 12.07 -10.21 -17.10
CA HIS A 74 13.36 -9.65 -17.48
C HIS A 74 13.29 -8.11 -17.53
N PRO A 75 14.35 -7.37 -17.13
CA PRO A 75 14.33 -5.90 -17.13
C PRO A 75 13.91 -5.24 -18.45
N ILE A 76 14.24 -5.85 -19.58
CA ILE A 76 13.88 -5.35 -20.93
C ILE A 76 12.41 -5.60 -21.33
N ALA A 77 11.73 -6.53 -20.65
CA ALA A 77 10.34 -6.88 -20.92
C ALA A 77 9.35 -5.94 -20.20
N ARG A 78 9.86 -5.02 -19.37
CA ARG A 78 9.07 -4.08 -18.58
C ARG A 78 8.79 -2.79 -19.37
N PRO A 79 7.63 -2.15 -19.18
CA PRO A 79 6.54 -2.54 -18.26
C PRO A 79 5.59 -3.60 -18.85
N GLN A 80 5.03 -4.44 -17.98
CA GLN A 80 3.97 -5.38 -18.36
C GLN A 80 2.61 -4.67 -18.49
N THR A 81 1.74 -5.22 -19.36
CA THR A 81 0.36 -4.75 -19.52
C THR A 81 -0.62 -5.73 -18.89
N GLY A 82 -1.63 -5.23 -18.20
CA GLY A 82 -2.74 -6.04 -17.68
C GLY A 82 -2.51 -6.72 -16.34
N LEU A 83 -1.31 -6.66 -15.75
CA LEU A 83 -1.05 -7.21 -14.41
C LEU A 83 -1.99 -6.62 -13.34
N ASN A 84 -2.39 -5.36 -13.48
CA ASN A 84 -3.32 -4.68 -12.59
C ASN A 84 -4.79 -5.15 -12.71
N LYS A 85 -5.06 -6.10 -13.61
CA LYS A 85 -6.37 -6.72 -13.80
C LYS A 85 -6.41 -8.18 -13.36
N ALA A 86 -5.26 -8.74 -12.93
CA ALA A 86 -5.20 -10.10 -12.42
C ALA A 86 -5.75 -10.16 -10.99
N ASP A 87 -6.44 -11.25 -10.67
CA ASP A 87 -6.92 -11.54 -9.33
C ASP A 87 -5.77 -11.99 -8.43
N ILE A 88 -4.85 -12.79 -8.98
CA ILE A 88 -3.68 -13.33 -8.28
C ILE A 88 -2.45 -13.19 -9.18
N VAL A 89 -1.34 -12.74 -8.60
CA VAL A 89 -0.04 -12.72 -9.28
C VAL A 89 0.96 -13.49 -8.44
N PHE A 90 1.52 -14.55 -9.01
CA PHE A 90 2.68 -15.25 -8.44
C PHE A 90 3.95 -14.73 -9.08
N GLU A 91 5.03 -14.70 -8.29
CA GLU A 91 6.39 -14.48 -8.78
C GLU A 91 7.21 -15.74 -8.50
N GLU A 92 7.76 -16.34 -9.55
CA GLU A 92 8.54 -17.57 -9.47
C GLU A 92 9.98 -17.30 -9.95
N ASN A 93 10.99 -17.78 -9.22
CA ASN A 93 12.36 -17.77 -9.69
C ASN A 93 12.57 -18.81 -10.79
N VAL A 94 13.07 -18.38 -11.95
CA VAL A 94 13.35 -19.24 -13.11
C VAL A 94 14.70 -18.85 -13.69
N GLU A 95 15.70 -19.72 -13.54
CA GLU A 95 17.06 -19.52 -14.07
C GLU A 95 17.78 -18.27 -13.52
N GLY A 96 17.45 -17.85 -12.28
CA GLY A 96 18.08 -16.71 -11.62
C GLY A 96 17.44 -15.35 -11.90
N ILE A 97 16.37 -15.31 -12.70
CA ILE A 97 15.49 -14.16 -12.89
C ILE A 97 14.04 -14.62 -12.66
N THR A 98 13.16 -13.74 -12.19
CA THR A 98 11.78 -14.15 -11.93
C THR A 98 10.92 -14.13 -13.19
N ARG A 99 9.81 -14.87 -13.16
CA ARG A 99 8.70 -14.79 -14.12
C ARG A 99 7.41 -14.66 -13.33
N PHE A 100 6.47 -13.87 -13.83
CA PHE A 100 5.16 -13.76 -13.20
C PHE A 100 4.22 -14.83 -13.72
N ILE A 101 3.28 -15.27 -12.90
CA ILE A 101 2.09 -15.99 -13.34
C ILE A 101 0.88 -15.17 -12.89
N ALA A 102 0.18 -14.56 -13.83
CA ALA A 102 -1.03 -13.79 -13.57
C ALA A 102 -2.26 -14.65 -13.82
N VAL A 103 -3.13 -14.74 -12.82
CA VAL A 103 -4.40 -15.47 -12.89
C VAL A 103 -5.53 -14.45 -12.98
N PHE A 104 -6.36 -14.61 -14.01
CA PHE A 104 -7.54 -13.79 -14.33
C PHE A 104 -8.80 -14.64 -14.28
#